data_AF-A0AAV1IUI9-F1
#
_entry.id   AF-A0AAV1IUI9-F1
#
_cell.length_a   1.000
_cell.length_b   1.000
_cell.length_c   1.000
_cell.angle_alpha   90.00
_cell.angle_beta   90.00
_cell.angle_gamma   90.00
#
_symmetry.space_group_name_H-M   'P 1'
#
loop_
_entity.id
_entity.type
_entity.pdbx_description
1 polymer ?
#
loop_
_entity_poly.entity_id
_entity_poly.type
_entity_poly.pdbx_seq_one_letter_code
_entity_poly.pdbx_strand_id
1 'polypeptide(L)'
;MLLSLPDVKEREVRDGVLCFRRVAERGTEPKNTNSPEWRAWRWSAHFGLCEDENEIASGNSAYGALNLVFHIGFKHVALVGVDATQEPRVHSGGTPKNLSHLPLLFQSAREQIDVVSCGKMGGIPQMTLKEWLKNT
;
A
#
# COMPACT_ATOMS: atom_id res chain seq x y z
N MET A 1 7.65 38.34 14.77
CA MET A 1 8.64 37.26 14.96
C MET A 1 8.02 36.00 14.41
N LEU A 2 8.31 35.65 13.14
CA LEU A 2 7.86 34.39 12.56
C LEU A 2 8.64 33.27 13.25
N LEU A 3 7.94 32.37 13.92
CA LEU A 3 8.50 31.09 14.34
C LEU A 3 8.62 30.23 13.07
N SER A 4 9.83 30.11 12.53
CA SER A 4 10.13 29.08 11.56
C SER A 4 9.86 27.73 12.21
N LEU A 5 8.90 26.98 11.66
CA LEU A 5 8.75 25.56 11.97
C LEU A 5 10.11 24.90 11.69
N PRO A 6 10.64 24.07 12.62
CA PRO A 6 11.96 23.47 12.43
C PRO A 6 11.97 22.66 11.13
N ASP A 7 13.01 22.89 10.33
CA ASP A 7 13.35 22.14 9.12
C ASP A 7 13.24 20.64 9.38
N VAL A 8 12.69 19.95 8.38
CA VAL A 8 12.52 18.51 8.25
C VAL A 8 13.69 17.77 8.92
N LYS A 9 13.41 17.01 9.98
CA LYS A 9 14.40 16.13 10.60
C LYS A 9 14.93 15.17 9.52
N GLU A 10 16.25 15.18 9.32
CA GLU A 10 16.92 14.38 8.29
C GLU A 10 16.42 12.92 8.27
N ARG A 11 16.09 12.43 7.07
CA ARG A 11 15.69 11.04 6.85
C ARG A 11 16.84 10.12 7.22
N GLU A 12 16.55 9.03 7.92
CA GLU A 12 17.58 8.06 8.28
C GLU A 12 18.16 7.42 7.01
N VAL A 13 19.49 7.49 6.85
CA VAL A 13 20.21 6.84 5.76
C VAL A 13 21.20 5.84 6.33
N ARG A 14 21.11 4.58 5.91
CA ARG A 14 22.06 3.52 6.27
C ARG A 14 22.68 2.97 5.00
N ASP A 15 24.00 3.06 4.86
CA ASP A 15 24.74 2.59 3.68
C ASP A 15 24.17 3.13 2.33
N GLY A 16 23.73 4.39 2.32
CA GLY A 16 23.11 5.02 1.15
C GLY A 16 21.64 4.63 0.89
N VAL A 17 21.03 3.85 1.78
CA VAL A 17 19.62 3.43 1.69
C VAL A 17 18.76 4.28 2.62
N LEU A 18 17.72 4.91 2.05
CA LEU A 18 16.69 5.61 2.82
C LEU A 18 15.92 4.61 3.69
N CYS A 19 15.93 4.84 5.00
CA CYS A 19 15.26 4.04 5.99
C CYS A 19 14.00 4.76 6.48
N PHE A 20 12.87 4.05 6.44
CA PHE A 20 11.59 4.56 6.90
C PHE A 20 11.14 3.80 8.14
N ARG A 21 10.54 4.53 9.08
CA ARG A 21 9.86 3.94 10.23
C ARG A 21 8.59 3.23 9.73
N ARG A 22 8.56 1.91 9.86
CA ARG A 22 7.36 1.14 9.53
C ARG A 22 6.26 1.41 10.56
N VAL A 23 5.10 1.89 10.09
CA VAL A 23 3.91 2.09 10.93
C VAL A 23 3.00 0.89 10.81
N ALA A 24 2.69 0.30 11.96
CA ALA A 24 1.87 -0.90 12.06
C ALA A 24 0.80 -0.68 13.12
N GLU A 25 -0.44 -1.03 12.79
CA GLU A 25 -1.59 -0.85 13.65
C GLU A 25 -2.19 -2.20 14.01
N ARG A 26 -2.55 -2.36 15.27
CA ARG A 26 -3.22 -3.58 15.74
C ARG A 26 -4.22 -3.21 16.84
N GLY A 27 -5.48 -3.09 16.44
CA GLY A 27 -6.60 -2.94 17.36
C GLY A 27 -7.06 -4.26 17.96
N THR A 28 -8.32 -4.30 18.38
CA THR A 28 -8.99 -5.52 18.83
C THR A 28 -8.99 -6.58 17.72
N GLU A 29 -8.68 -7.82 18.08
CA GLU A 29 -8.72 -8.94 17.13
C GLU A 29 -10.15 -9.17 16.63
N PRO A 30 -10.38 -9.21 15.30
CA PRO A 30 -11.68 -9.54 14.75
C PRO A 30 -12.10 -10.98 15.09
N LYS A 31 -13.37 -11.19 15.43
CA LYS A 31 -13.89 -12.51 15.82
C LYS A 31 -13.85 -13.56 14.71
N ASN A 32 -14.02 -13.12 13.46
CA ASN A 32 -14.07 -14.02 12.31
C ASN A 32 -12.66 -14.28 11.75
N THR A 33 -12.05 -15.39 12.19
CA THR A 33 -10.73 -15.79 11.71
C THR A 33 -10.71 -15.97 10.20
N ASN A 34 -9.62 -15.55 9.55
CA ASN A 34 -9.43 -15.57 8.09
C ASN A 34 -10.29 -14.60 7.26
N SER A 35 -11.14 -13.77 7.88
CA SER A 35 -11.79 -12.66 7.17
C SER A 35 -10.76 -11.64 6.67
N PRO A 36 -11.10 -10.79 5.67
CA PRO A 36 -10.25 -9.67 5.24
C PRO A 36 -9.77 -8.78 6.39
N GLU A 37 -10.64 -8.46 7.34
CA GLU A 37 -10.34 -7.63 8.51
C GLU A 37 -9.39 -8.35 9.45
N TRP A 38 -9.62 -9.65 9.69
CA TRP A 38 -8.71 -10.46 10.49
C TRP A 38 -7.34 -10.58 9.82
N ARG A 39 -7.29 -10.68 8.48
CA ARG A 39 -6.03 -10.69 7.72
C ARG A 39 -5.30 -9.35 7.85
N ALA A 40 -6.01 -8.22 7.76
CA ALA A 40 -5.45 -6.89 7.99
C ALA A 40 -4.85 -6.79 9.40
N TRP A 41 -5.63 -7.17 10.42
CA TRP A 41 -5.19 -7.20 11.82
C TRP A 41 -3.97 -8.10 12.04
N ARG A 42 -4.00 -9.32 11.49
CA ARG A 42 -2.91 -10.31 11.59
C ARG A 42 -1.60 -9.74 11.07
N TRP A 43 -1.66 -9.00 9.96
CA TRP A 43 -0.49 -8.37 9.34
C TRP A 43 -0.16 -6.99 9.92
N SER A 44 -0.90 -6.57 10.95
CA SER A 44 -0.83 -5.25 11.56
C SER A 44 -0.93 -4.11 10.55
N ALA A 45 -1.79 -4.28 9.54
CA ALA A 45 -1.89 -3.36 8.44
C ALA A 45 -2.40 -1.99 8.90
N HIS A 46 -1.83 -0.93 8.33
CA HIS A 46 -2.23 0.45 8.56
C HIS A 46 -3.19 0.88 7.45
N PHE A 47 -4.34 1.44 7.79
CA PHE A 47 -5.31 1.93 6.81
C PHE A 47 -5.00 3.39 6.46
N GLY A 48 -5.02 3.70 5.17
CA GLY A 48 -4.45 4.94 4.65
C GLY A 48 -2.92 4.91 4.58
N LEU A 49 -2.37 5.87 3.86
CA LEU A 49 -0.93 6.10 3.73
C LEU A 49 -0.45 7.02 4.85
N CYS A 50 0.76 6.77 5.35
CA CYS A 50 1.42 7.67 6.29
C CYS A 50 1.71 9.01 5.59
N GLU A 51 1.40 10.12 6.24
CA GLU A 51 1.69 11.47 5.74
C GLU A 51 3.05 12.00 6.20
N ASP A 52 3.58 11.50 7.32
CA ASP A 52 4.96 11.76 7.70
C ASP A 52 5.90 11.08 6.70
N GLU A 53 6.76 11.88 6.07
CA GLU A 53 7.69 11.44 5.04
C GLU A 53 8.78 10.48 5.53
N ASN A 54 8.95 10.33 6.84
CA ASN A 54 9.85 9.35 7.46
C ASN A 54 9.16 8.00 7.72
N GLU A 55 7.89 7.86 7.37
CA GLU A 55 7.05 6.73 7.73
C GLU A 55 6.53 5.96 6.52
N ILE A 56 6.38 4.64 6.68
CA ILE A 56 5.78 3.77 5.66
C ILE A 56 4.72 2.88 6.30
N ALA A 57 3.51 2.94 5.73
CA ALA A 57 2.39 2.11 6.12
C ALA A 57 2.70 0.62 5.87
N SER A 58 2.25 -0.23 6.79
CA SER A 58 2.37 -1.67 6.66
C SER A 58 1.09 -2.34 6.14
N GLY A 59 1.22 -3.58 5.66
CA GLY A 59 0.11 -4.37 5.13
C GLY A 59 0.58 -5.42 4.13
N ASN A 60 1.53 -5.04 3.27
CA ASN A 60 2.48 -5.88 2.54
C ASN A 60 3.54 -4.98 1.87
N SER A 61 4.44 -5.56 1.09
CA SER A 61 5.44 -4.79 0.33
C SER A 61 4.83 -3.85 -0.71
N ALA A 62 3.78 -4.27 -1.42
CA ALA A 62 3.13 -3.44 -2.45
C ALA A 62 2.47 -2.19 -1.87
N TYR A 63 1.85 -2.30 -0.69
CA TYR A 63 1.22 -1.18 0.00
C TYR A 63 2.27 -0.21 0.56
N GLY A 64 3.38 -0.73 1.11
CA GLY A 64 4.51 0.11 1.48
C GLY A 64 5.13 0.84 0.29
N ALA A 65 5.22 0.18 -0.87
CA ALA A 65 5.66 0.82 -2.11
C ALA A 65 4.69 1.93 -2.57
N LEU A 66 3.37 1.74 -2.43
CA LEU A 66 2.39 2.79 -2.72
C LEU A 66 2.59 4.01 -1.81
N ASN A 67 2.87 3.81 -0.52
CA ASN A 67 3.17 4.91 0.40
C ASN A 67 4.45 5.66 0.00
N LEU A 68 5.48 4.96 -0.45
CA LEU A 68 6.69 5.59 -0.96
C LEU A 68 6.40 6.41 -2.23
N VAL A 69 5.60 5.89 -3.15
CA VAL A 69 5.19 6.60 -4.37
C VAL A 69 4.41 7.88 -4.04
N PHE A 70 3.55 7.83 -3.03
CA PHE A 70 2.87 9.00 -2.48
C PHE A 70 3.87 10.05 -1.93
N HIS A 71 4.87 9.62 -1.16
CA HIS A 71 5.93 10.50 -0.63
C HIS A 71 6.81 11.13 -1.71
N ILE A 72 7.00 10.44 -2.84
CA ILE A 72 7.70 11.00 -4.02
C ILE A 72 6.83 12.04 -4.75
N GLY A 73 5.53 12.10 -4.46
CA GLY A 73 4.62 13.12 -4.98
C GLY A 73 3.77 12.68 -6.18
N PHE A 74 3.80 11.41 -6.57
CA PHE A 74 2.93 10.89 -7.62
C PHE A 74 1.47 10.90 -7.17
N LYS A 75 0.57 11.29 -8.07
CA LYS A 75 -0.88 11.36 -7.82
C LYS A 75 -1.67 10.26 -8.51
N HIS A 76 -1.20 9.79 -9.66
CA HIS A 76 -1.82 8.72 -10.44
C HIS A 76 -0.88 7.52 -10.51
N VAL A 77 -1.37 6.34 -10.10
CA VAL A 77 -0.54 5.13 -9.98
C VAL A 77 -1.28 3.92 -10.54
N ALA A 78 -0.62 3.18 -11.43
CA ALA A 78 -1.07 1.86 -11.87
C ALA A 78 -0.34 0.74 -11.12
N LEU A 79 -1.10 -0.18 -10.53
CA LEU A 79 -0.57 -1.40 -9.92
C LEU A 79 -0.52 -2.53 -10.94
N VAL A 80 0.67 -3.09 -11.15
CA VAL A 80 0.91 -4.24 -12.02
C VAL A 80 1.52 -5.36 -11.20
N GLY A 81 1.01 -6.58 -11.35
CA GLY A 81 1.49 -7.76 -10.60
C GLY A 81 0.97 -7.87 -9.16
N VAL A 82 -0.07 -7.11 -8.81
CA VAL A 82 -0.75 -7.18 -7.50
C VAL A 82 -2.23 -7.50 -7.73
N ASP A 83 -2.60 -8.77 -7.63
CA ASP A 83 -3.94 -9.24 -7.96
C ASP A 83 -4.85 -9.49 -6.75
N ALA A 84 -4.26 -9.73 -5.57
CA ALA A 84 -4.96 -10.11 -4.34
C ALA A 84 -5.91 -11.32 -4.48
N THR A 85 -5.72 -12.17 -5.49
CA THR A 85 -6.50 -13.39 -5.70
C THR A 85 -5.84 -14.62 -5.07
N GLN A 86 -6.50 -15.78 -5.15
CA GLN A 86 -5.90 -17.09 -4.87
C GLN A 86 -5.50 -17.85 -6.15
N GLU A 87 -5.54 -17.17 -7.30
CA GLU A 87 -5.17 -17.81 -8.55
C GLU A 87 -3.68 -18.19 -8.57
N PRO A 88 -3.32 -19.29 -9.25
CA PRO A 88 -1.92 -19.67 -9.45
C PRO A 88 -1.11 -18.54 -10.09
N ARG A 89 0.14 -18.37 -9.62
CA ARG A 89 1.09 -17.46 -10.29
C ARG A 89 1.39 -17.97 -11.69
N VAL A 90 1.38 -17.06 -12.67
CA VAL A 90 1.54 -17.34 -14.12
C VAL A 90 2.71 -18.28 -14.44
N HIS A 91 3.87 -18.10 -13.80
CA HIS A 91 5.08 -18.86 -14.15
C HIS A 91 5.37 -20.05 -13.25
N SER A 92 5.05 -19.97 -11.95
CA SER A 92 5.46 -21.01 -10.99
C SER A 92 4.35 -22.01 -10.67
N GLY A 93 3.10 -21.73 -11.03
CA GLY A 93 1.92 -22.51 -10.60
C GLY A 93 1.62 -22.45 -9.09
N GLY A 94 2.56 -22.01 -8.26
CA GLY A 94 2.34 -21.81 -6.82
C GLY A 94 1.25 -20.77 -6.54
N THR A 95 0.44 -21.05 -5.52
CA THR A 95 -0.65 -20.16 -5.09
C THR A 95 -0.18 -19.17 -4.03
N PRO A 96 -0.68 -17.93 -4.04
CA PRO A 96 -0.47 -17.01 -2.94
C PRO A 96 -1.20 -17.50 -1.68
N LYS A 97 -0.74 -17.06 -0.50
CA LYS A 97 -1.55 -17.19 0.72
C LYS A 97 -2.80 -16.33 0.60
N ASN A 98 -3.74 -16.45 1.54
CA ASN A 98 -4.89 -15.56 1.59
C ASN A 98 -4.44 -14.08 1.78
N LEU A 99 -4.72 -13.28 0.74
CA LEU A 99 -4.42 -11.84 0.60
C LEU A 99 -5.69 -10.99 0.55
N SER A 100 -6.80 -11.49 1.13
CA SER A 100 -8.11 -10.84 1.03
C SER A 100 -8.19 -9.46 1.70
N HIS A 101 -7.19 -9.07 2.50
CA HIS A 101 -7.11 -7.74 3.11
C HIS A 101 -6.63 -6.65 2.15
N LEU A 102 -5.94 -7.00 1.07
CA LEU A 102 -5.35 -6.00 0.17
C LEU A 102 -6.39 -5.09 -0.49
N PRO A 103 -7.53 -5.58 -1.02
CA PRO A 103 -8.60 -4.71 -1.52
C PRO A 103 -9.02 -3.62 -0.54
N LEU A 104 -9.15 -3.97 0.76
CA LEU A 104 -9.52 -3.00 1.80
C LEU A 104 -8.43 -1.95 2.03
N LEU A 105 -7.16 -2.36 2.04
CA LEU A 105 -6.04 -1.44 2.22
C LEU A 105 -5.91 -0.46 1.06
N PHE A 106 -5.93 -0.97 -0.17
CA PHE A 106 -5.81 -0.11 -1.36
C PHE A 106 -7.03 0.82 -1.50
N GLN A 107 -8.24 0.36 -1.17
CA GLN A 107 -9.43 1.21 -1.11
C GLN A 107 -9.27 2.34 -0.09
N SER A 108 -8.68 2.09 1.07
CA SER A 108 -8.51 3.10 2.13
C SER A 108 -7.53 4.22 1.78
N ALA A 109 -6.61 4.00 0.83
CA ALA A 109 -5.67 5.01 0.37
C ALA A 109 -6.23 5.92 -0.74
N ARG A 110 -7.44 5.64 -1.26
CA ARG A 110 -8.00 6.30 -2.45
C ARG A 110 -8.27 7.80 -2.28
N GLU A 111 -8.43 8.27 -1.05
CA GLU A 111 -8.58 9.71 -0.77
C GLU A 111 -7.23 10.45 -0.85
N GLN A 112 -6.11 9.73 -0.71
CA GLN A 112 -4.75 10.28 -0.70
C GLN A 112 -4.04 10.13 -2.06
N ILE A 113 -4.35 9.07 -2.82
CA ILE A 113 -3.72 8.79 -4.11
C ILE A 113 -4.69 8.08 -5.08
N ASP A 114 -4.67 8.50 -6.35
CA ASP A 114 -5.46 7.88 -7.42
C ASP A 114 -4.76 6.61 -7.92
N VAL A 115 -5.05 5.50 -7.25
CA VAL A 115 -4.47 4.18 -7.57
C VAL A 115 -5.47 3.29 -8.32
N VAL A 116 -5.00 2.66 -9.39
CA VAL A 116 -5.77 1.71 -10.21
C VAL A 116 -5.10 0.34 -10.25
N SER A 117 -5.89 -0.72 -10.42
CA SER A 117 -5.39 -2.08 -10.64
C SER A 117 -5.35 -2.40 -12.13
N CYS A 118 -4.19 -2.79 -12.63
CA CYS A 118 -4.05 -3.45 -13.94
C CYS A 118 -4.13 -4.97 -13.86
N GLY A 119 -4.33 -5.50 -12.66
CA GLY A 119 -4.61 -6.90 -12.38
C GLY A 119 -6.06 -7.14 -11.97
N LYS A 120 -6.30 -8.22 -11.23
CA LYS A 120 -7.64 -8.64 -10.78
C LYS A 120 -8.07 -8.12 -9.39
N MET A 121 -7.31 -7.21 -8.80
CA MET A 121 -7.59 -6.74 -7.43
C MET A 121 -8.87 -5.90 -7.38
N GLY A 122 -9.84 -6.33 -6.57
CA GLY A 122 -11.04 -5.54 -6.28
C GLY A 122 -10.79 -4.39 -5.30
N GLY A 123 -11.80 -3.57 -5.05
CA GLY A 123 -11.74 -2.46 -4.08
C GLY A 123 -11.04 -1.19 -4.60
N ILE A 124 -10.52 -1.17 -5.82
CA ILE A 124 -10.07 0.04 -6.52
C ILE A 124 -10.46 -0.07 -8.00
N PRO A 125 -10.49 1.05 -8.76
CA PRO A 125 -10.78 1.00 -10.18
C PRO A 125 -9.84 0.04 -10.92
N GLN A 126 -10.39 -0.70 -11.89
CA GLN A 126 -9.63 -1.61 -12.74
C GLN A 126 -9.58 -1.08 -14.17
N MET A 127 -8.41 -1.18 -14.80
CA MET A 127 -8.21 -0.90 -16.23
C MET A 127 -6.96 -1.60 -16.72
N THR A 128 -6.89 -1.90 -18.02
CA THR A 128 -5.67 -2.45 -18.62
C THR A 128 -4.53 -1.43 -18.56
N LEU A 129 -3.28 -1.92 -18.54
CA LEU A 129 -2.10 -1.04 -18.63
C LEU A 129 -2.14 -0.18 -19.91
N LYS A 130 -2.67 -0.73 -21.01
CA LYS A 130 -2.84 -0.01 -22.27
C LYS A 130 -3.85 1.15 -22.17
N GLU A 131 -4.92 0.98 -21.40
CA GLU A 131 -5.89 2.05 -21.14
C GLU A 131 -5.29 3.12 -20.23
N TRP A 132 -4.58 2.72 -19.17
CA TRP A 132 -3.93 3.65 -18.25
C TRP A 132 -2.92 4.54 -18.98
N LEU A 133 -2.02 3.96 -19.78
CA LEU A 133 -1.00 4.68 -20.56
C LEU A 133 -1.56 5.68 -21.59
N LYS A 134 -2.85 5.58 -21.94
CA LYS A 134 -3.52 6.52 -22.86
C LYS A 134 -4.19 7.69 -22.13
N ASN A 135 -4.42 7.56 -20.83
CA ASN A 135 -5.23 8.47 -20.02
C ASN A 135 -4.39 9.25 -18.99
N THR A 136 -3.07 9.06 -18.98
CA THR A 136 -2.09 9.73 -18.10
C THR A 136 -1.09 10.52 -18.93
#